data_AF-A0A830CRJ3-F1
#
_entry.id   AF-A0A830CRJ3-F1
#
_cell.length_a   1.000
_cell.length_b   1.000
_cell.length_c   1.000
_cell.angle_alpha   90.00
_cell.angle_beta   90.00
_cell.angle_gamma   90.00
#
_symmetry.space_group_name_H-M   'P 1'
#
loop_
_entity.id
_entity.type
_entity.pdbx_description
1 polymer ?
#
loop_
_entity_poly.entity_id
_entity_poly.type
_entity_poly.pdbx_seq_one_letter_code
_entity_poly.pdbx_strand_id
1 'polypeptide(L)'
;MTTPFPVVIATLLLAAVFLPPPPALALGGSAATLAVVYGSATTVCTIAAGQPIQRIQCWRNGQSLPPILPNTSFDAVAGGRDTLCGVRSGGFSLICWNTTFAPKRIYNNVSSPLTSLTIGDTQICGLRNTTSAAAAGNVICWRGDSTSSSQIPNTNSQFRTISSGLGFSCGVLQSNSRVLCWGDDFFSNSIESHFANSSMADIHVGGRHACGINNLGFVICGGDNSNGQLNVPSNSAYEYRALSLGANHSCAIRRKKIHSSVQPTITASNGPQQSSSNPPSRSSTLRRQGSILMRRQRSGPSSKHADRAEEYLFSDLATATDNFSLQNKIGSGSFGVVYKGKLPDGLRLVGYCEEKDERLLVYEFMKNGALYDHLHDKNNVQKNNSVINSWKIRIKIALDAARGIEYLHNYAVPPIIHRDIKSSNILLDANWAARVSDFGLSLMGPENDRDYRPMKAAGTVGYIDPEYYGLNVLTAKSDVYGLGVVLLELLTGKRAIFKTGENGGEPISVVEYAVPVIMAGELDRVLDPRVGPAEMNESEAVELVAYTAMHCVHLEGKDRPTMTDIVGNLERALAFCEDSHGSISSGQSIGSD
;
A
#
# COMPACT_ATOMS: atom_id res chain seq x y z
N MET A 1 76.02 -56.83 8.63
CA MET A 1 75.21 -57.00 9.85
C MET A 1 74.89 -55.59 10.35
N THR A 2 73.74 -55.02 9.93
CA THR A 2 72.49 -54.93 10.73
C THR A 2 72.68 -53.98 11.91
N THR A 3 72.10 -52.80 12.04
CA THR A 3 70.80 -52.25 11.56
C THR A 3 70.83 -50.71 11.54
N PRO A 4 70.06 -50.03 10.68
CA PRO A 4 69.84 -48.58 10.78
C PRO A 4 68.69 -48.28 11.78
N PHE A 5 68.86 -47.27 12.62
CA PHE A 5 67.81 -46.72 13.48
C PHE A 5 66.71 -46.06 12.62
N PRO A 6 65.41 -46.26 12.92
CA PRO A 6 64.35 -45.59 12.20
C PRO A 6 64.21 -44.16 12.73
N VAL A 7 64.53 -43.17 11.90
CA VAL A 7 64.08 -41.79 12.12
C VAL A 7 62.60 -41.75 11.79
N VAL A 8 61.75 -41.78 12.81
CA VAL A 8 60.32 -41.51 12.68
C VAL A 8 60.18 -40.01 12.43
N ILE A 9 60.05 -39.62 11.17
CA ILE A 9 59.58 -38.28 10.80
C ILE A 9 58.10 -38.26 11.16
N ALA A 10 57.78 -37.73 12.33
CA ALA A 10 56.42 -37.37 12.69
C ALA A 10 56.00 -36.20 11.79
N THR A 11 55.35 -36.52 10.67
CA THR A 11 54.60 -35.53 9.89
C THR A 11 53.49 -35.01 10.78
N LEU A 12 53.72 -33.83 11.35
CA LEU A 12 52.70 -33.04 12.03
C LEU A 12 51.69 -32.62 10.95
N LEU A 13 50.70 -33.49 10.71
CA LEU A 13 49.47 -33.13 10.04
C LEU A 13 48.86 -32.01 10.89
N LEU A 14 49.16 -30.76 10.56
CA LEU A 14 48.23 -29.66 10.83
C LEU A 14 46.96 -30.04 10.09
N ALA A 15 46.09 -30.80 10.76
CA ALA A 15 44.67 -30.70 10.50
C ALA A 15 44.38 -29.22 10.72
N ALA A 16 44.27 -28.47 9.62
CA ALA A 16 43.54 -27.23 9.64
C ALA A 16 42.15 -27.64 10.14
N VAL A 17 41.96 -27.52 11.45
CA VAL A 17 40.63 -27.55 12.04
C VAL A 17 39.96 -26.38 11.36
N PHE A 18 39.23 -26.66 10.29
CA PHE A 18 38.18 -25.81 9.80
C PHE A 18 37.19 -25.75 10.96
N LEU A 19 37.49 -24.89 11.93
CA LEU A 19 36.48 -24.40 12.85
C LEU A 19 35.40 -23.86 11.92
N PRO A 20 34.17 -24.41 11.97
CA PRO A 20 33.08 -23.79 11.25
C PRO A 20 33.07 -22.32 11.67
N PRO A 21 32.83 -21.38 10.75
CA PRO A 21 32.74 -19.97 11.11
C PRO A 21 31.84 -19.86 12.35
N PRO A 22 32.24 -19.09 13.37
CA PRO A 22 31.45 -18.96 14.59
C PRO A 22 30.01 -18.65 14.17
N PRO A 23 29.00 -19.32 14.76
CA PRO A 23 27.62 -19.13 14.36
C PRO A 23 27.35 -17.62 14.37
N ALA A 24 26.93 -17.08 13.22
CA ALA A 24 26.55 -15.69 13.14
C ALA A 24 25.36 -15.50 14.10
N LEU A 25 25.63 -14.95 15.27
CA LEU A 25 24.62 -14.51 16.21
C LEU A 25 24.02 -13.22 15.64
N ALA A 26 23.13 -13.36 14.68
CA ALA A 26 22.14 -12.32 14.40
C ALA A 26 21.32 -12.19 15.67
N LEU A 27 21.16 -10.99 16.23
CA LEU A 27 20.43 -10.82 17.48
C LEU A 27 19.17 -10.07 17.23
N GLY A 28 18.09 -10.84 17.19
CA GLY A 28 16.76 -10.31 17.11
C GLY A 28 16.45 -9.59 15.80
N GLY A 29 15.17 -9.36 15.59
CA GLY A 29 14.66 -8.71 14.39
C GLY A 29 13.45 -7.88 14.74
N SER A 30 13.44 -6.64 14.29
CA SER A 30 12.20 -5.88 14.19
C SER A 30 11.35 -6.42 13.04
N ALA A 31 10.03 -6.27 13.16
CA ALA A 31 9.09 -6.59 12.10
C ALA A 31 9.51 -5.92 10.79
N ALA A 32 9.70 -6.73 9.76
CA ALA A 32 10.05 -6.30 8.41
C ALA A 32 9.44 -7.28 7.40
N THR A 33 9.69 -7.08 6.10
CA THR A 33 9.30 -8.04 5.06
C THR A 33 10.28 -9.20 4.90
N LEU A 34 11.40 -9.16 5.64
CA LEU A 34 12.44 -10.19 5.68
C LEU A 34 12.87 -10.41 7.13
N ALA A 35 13.01 -11.67 7.51
CA ALA A 35 13.45 -12.08 8.83
C ALA A 35 14.51 -13.18 8.73
N VAL A 36 15.46 -13.16 9.67
CA VAL A 36 16.47 -14.21 9.82
C VAL A 36 16.27 -14.89 11.18
N VAL A 37 16.05 -16.19 11.15
CA VAL A 37 16.02 -17.06 12.33
C VAL A 37 17.40 -17.69 12.46
N TYR A 38 17.98 -17.66 13.65
CA TYR A 38 19.31 -18.18 13.96
C TYR A 38 19.24 -19.19 15.12
N GLY A 39 20.34 -19.87 15.43
CA GLY A 39 20.38 -20.86 16.52
C GLY A 39 20.69 -22.26 15.97
N SER A 40 19.73 -23.16 16.08
CA SER A 40 19.85 -24.56 15.65
C SER A 40 19.94 -24.70 14.13
N ALA A 41 19.22 -23.87 13.38
CA ALA A 41 19.29 -23.84 11.92
C ALA A 41 18.98 -22.45 11.36
N THR A 42 19.96 -21.84 10.69
CA THR A 42 19.77 -20.54 10.03
C THR A 42 18.69 -20.65 8.96
N THR A 43 17.61 -19.89 9.14
CA THR A 43 16.47 -19.87 8.22
C THR A 43 16.20 -18.42 7.84
N VAL A 44 16.14 -18.14 6.54
CA VAL A 44 15.73 -16.82 6.05
C VAL A 44 14.28 -16.93 5.61
N CYS A 45 13.43 -16.04 6.08
CA CYS A 45 12.02 -16.00 5.73
C CYS A 45 11.67 -14.63 5.19
N THR A 46 10.85 -14.58 4.15
CA THR A 46 10.40 -13.35 3.52
C THR A 46 8.91 -13.39 3.29
N ILE A 47 8.31 -12.21 3.21
CA ILE A 47 6.96 -12.03 2.70
C ILE A 47 7.05 -11.89 1.19
N ALA A 48 6.27 -12.70 0.46
CA ALA A 48 6.25 -12.67 -0.99
C ALA A 48 5.60 -11.37 -1.49
N ALA A 49 6.39 -10.47 -2.07
CA ALA A 49 5.92 -9.21 -2.65
C ALA A 49 5.17 -9.46 -3.98
N GLY A 50 4.22 -8.58 -4.31
CA GLY A 50 3.44 -8.65 -5.56
C GLY A 50 2.59 -9.91 -5.69
N GLN A 51 2.39 -10.64 -4.60
CA GLN A 51 1.49 -11.77 -4.50
C GLN A 51 0.27 -11.30 -3.71
N PRO A 52 -0.97 -11.57 -4.16
CA PRO A 52 -2.06 -10.92 -3.47
C PRO A 52 -2.31 -11.57 -2.08
N ILE A 53 -1.75 -12.76 -1.79
CA ILE A 53 -1.55 -13.26 -0.43
C ILE A 53 -0.08 -13.05 -0.13
N GLN A 54 0.19 -12.16 0.82
CA GLN A 54 1.52 -11.89 1.32
C GLN A 54 1.99 -13.05 2.23
N ARG A 55 2.18 -14.21 1.62
CA ARG A 55 2.56 -15.46 2.30
C ARG A 55 4.03 -15.42 2.72
N ILE A 56 4.34 -16.17 3.75
CA ILE A 56 5.72 -16.33 4.22
C ILE A 56 6.37 -17.48 3.45
N GLN A 57 7.48 -17.17 2.78
CA GLN A 57 8.37 -18.14 2.14
C GLN A 57 9.68 -18.21 2.90
N CYS A 58 10.14 -19.41 3.23
CA CYS A 58 11.39 -19.61 3.97
C CYS A 58 12.39 -20.46 3.20
N TRP A 59 13.67 -20.26 3.50
CA TRP A 59 14.80 -21.04 2.99
C TRP A 59 15.70 -21.46 4.15
N ARG A 60 16.17 -22.71 4.10
CA ARG A 60 17.10 -23.30 5.06
C ARG A 60 18.14 -24.14 4.31
N ASN A 61 19.42 -23.95 4.59
CA ASN A 61 20.52 -24.67 3.95
C ASN A 61 20.47 -24.63 2.40
N GLY A 62 20.07 -23.51 1.82
CA GLY A 62 19.95 -23.35 0.36
C GLY A 62 18.72 -23.99 -0.28
N GLN A 63 17.86 -24.66 0.50
CA GLN A 63 16.61 -25.25 0.02
C GLN A 63 15.39 -24.41 0.43
N SER A 64 14.43 -24.27 -0.47
CA SER A 64 13.13 -23.64 -0.19
C SER A 64 12.26 -24.59 0.64
N LEU A 65 11.74 -24.09 1.76
CA LEU A 65 10.76 -24.80 2.56
C LEU A 65 9.33 -24.57 2.02
N PRO A 66 8.36 -25.44 2.34
CA PRO A 66 6.97 -25.16 2.00
C PRO A 66 6.50 -23.80 2.57
N PRO A 67 5.66 -23.04 1.85
CA PRO A 67 5.15 -21.78 2.35
C PRO A 67 4.41 -21.97 3.68
N ILE A 68 4.65 -21.07 4.63
CA ILE A 68 3.99 -21.11 5.94
C ILE A 68 2.62 -20.46 5.81
N LEU A 69 1.56 -21.21 6.13
CA LEU A 69 0.16 -20.77 6.02
C LEU A 69 -0.09 -20.08 4.66
N PRO A 70 0.00 -20.81 3.53
CA PRO A 70 -0.02 -20.23 2.18
C PRO A 70 -1.27 -19.41 1.86
N ASN A 71 -2.36 -19.65 2.59
CA ASN A 71 -3.64 -18.98 2.43
C ASN A 71 -3.83 -17.80 3.42
N THR A 72 -2.75 -17.35 4.07
CA THR A 72 -2.79 -16.26 5.05
C THR A 72 -1.82 -15.15 4.67
N SER A 73 -2.32 -13.91 4.68
CA SER A 73 -1.51 -12.71 4.41
C SER A 73 -0.86 -12.20 5.70
N PHE A 74 0.37 -11.73 5.58
CA PHE A 74 1.18 -11.17 6.66
C PHE A 74 1.73 -9.81 6.23
N ASP A 75 1.74 -8.84 7.14
CA ASP A 75 2.31 -7.51 6.88
C ASP A 75 3.79 -7.44 7.30
N ALA A 76 4.17 -8.23 8.30
CA ALA A 76 5.54 -8.27 8.80
C ALA A 76 5.92 -9.63 9.38
N VAL A 77 7.20 -9.96 9.25
CA VAL A 77 7.87 -11.08 9.89
C VAL A 77 9.03 -10.59 10.74
N ALA A 78 9.31 -11.28 11.82
CA ALA A 78 10.47 -11.06 12.67
C ALA A 78 11.09 -12.41 13.05
N GLY A 79 12.41 -12.46 13.17
CA GLY A 79 13.16 -13.67 13.48
C GLY A 79 14.01 -13.49 14.74
N GLY A 80 14.09 -14.54 15.54
CA GLY A 80 14.91 -14.62 16.74
C GLY A 80 15.65 -15.94 16.81
N ARG A 81 16.07 -16.33 18.02
CA ARG A 81 16.70 -17.63 18.25
C ARG A 81 15.67 -18.75 18.14
N ASP A 82 15.81 -19.60 17.14
CA ASP A 82 14.96 -20.76 16.88
C ASP A 82 13.46 -20.46 16.83
N THR A 83 13.13 -19.19 16.54
CA THR A 83 11.77 -18.65 16.60
C THR A 83 11.56 -17.67 15.44
N LEU A 84 10.48 -17.87 14.70
CA LEU A 84 9.95 -16.94 13.70
C LEU A 84 8.60 -16.43 14.18
N CYS A 85 8.26 -15.18 13.98
CA CYS A 85 6.88 -14.72 14.11
C CYS A 85 6.44 -13.88 12.92
N GLY A 86 5.14 -13.90 12.67
CA GLY A 86 4.48 -13.20 11.57
C GLY A 86 3.24 -12.49 12.09
N VAL A 87 3.17 -11.19 11.82
CA VAL A 87 2.01 -10.34 12.06
C VAL A 87 1.07 -10.51 10.86
N ARG A 88 -0.13 -11.04 11.09
CA ARG A 88 -1.14 -11.16 10.03
C ARG A 88 -1.53 -9.77 9.52
N SER A 89 -1.98 -9.71 8.27
CA SER A 89 -2.44 -8.46 7.69
C SER A 89 -3.51 -7.78 8.56
N GLY A 90 -3.31 -6.49 8.82
CA GLY A 90 -4.12 -5.69 9.74
C GLY A 90 -3.63 -5.66 11.20
N GLY A 91 -2.57 -6.40 11.57
CA GLY A 91 -1.93 -6.27 12.89
C GLY A 91 -2.63 -6.99 14.05
N PHE A 92 -3.82 -7.56 13.83
CA PHE A 92 -4.67 -8.10 14.90
C PHE A 92 -4.20 -9.43 15.49
N SER A 93 -3.32 -10.16 14.79
CA SER A 93 -2.90 -11.49 15.18
C SER A 93 -1.42 -11.72 14.96
N LEU A 94 -0.75 -12.27 15.97
CA LEU A 94 0.65 -12.69 15.92
C LEU A 94 0.73 -14.22 16.02
N ILE A 95 1.32 -14.83 15.00
CA ILE A 95 1.60 -16.26 14.97
C ILE A 95 3.11 -16.44 15.02
N CYS A 96 3.57 -17.33 15.88
CA CYS A 96 4.98 -17.68 15.99
C CYS A 96 5.19 -19.17 15.69
N TRP A 97 6.36 -19.50 15.20
CA TRP A 97 6.78 -20.83 14.83
C TRP A 97 8.15 -21.12 15.43
N ASN A 98 8.33 -22.35 15.89
CA ASN A 98 9.63 -22.89 16.28
C ASN A 98 10.38 -23.45 15.05
N THR A 99 11.55 -24.06 15.28
CA THR A 99 12.37 -24.69 14.22
C THR A 99 11.69 -25.83 13.46
N THR A 100 10.68 -26.48 14.07
CA THR A 100 9.84 -27.50 13.44
C THR A 100 8.61 -26.92 12.73
N PHE A 101 8.51 -25.58 12.65
CA PHE A 101 7.38 -24.84 12.06
C PHE A 101 6.00 -25.18 12.65
N ALA A 102 5.95 -25.58 13.92
CA ALA A 102 4.69 -25.74 14.63
C ALA A 102 4.08 -24.35 14.92
N PRO A 103 2.90 -24.00 14.38
CA PRO A 103 2.30 -22.69 14.58
C PRO A 103 1.76 -22.56 16.01
N LYS A 104 2.05 -21.43 16.65
CA LYS A 104 1.45 -21.01 17.93
C LYS A 104 1.02 -19.56 17.82
N ARG A 105 -0.28 -19.32 17.94
CA ARG A 105 -0.81 -17.96 18.06
C ARG A 105 -0.55 -17.45 19.47
N ILE A 106 0.13 -16.32 19.60
CA ILE A 106 0.45 -15.70 20.89
C ILE A 106 -0.24 -14.36 21.09
N TYR A 107 -0.81 -13.79 20.04
CA TYR A 107 -1.64 -12.60 20.10
C TYR A 107 -2.84 -12.71 19.18
N ASN A 108 -4.00 -12.28 19.66
CA ASN A 108 -5.22 -12.12 18.88
C ASN A 108 -6.08 -11.04 19.54
N ASN A 109 -6.08 -9.83 19.01
CA ASN A 109 -6.91 -8.74 19.51
C ASN A 109 -7.25 -7.77 18.37
N VAL A 110 -8.53 -7.72 18.01
CA VAL A 110 -9.04 -6.88 16.93
C VAL A 110 -9.08 -5.40 17.34
N SER A 111 -9.34 -5.12 18.62
CA SER A 111 -9.48 -3.76 19.15
C SER A 111 -8.16 -3.06 19.47
N SER A 112 -7.02 -3.76 19.40
CA SER A 112 -5.71 -3.20 19.72
C SER A 112 -4.62 -3.77 18.80
N PRO A 113 -4.68 -3.56 17.48
CA PRO A 113 -3.73 -4.15 16.53
C PRO A 113 -2.29 -3.80 16.88
N LEU A 114 -1.38 -4.74 16.59
CA LEU A 114 0.05 -4.51 16.72
C LEU A 114 0.54 -3.54 15.63
N THR A 115 1.24 -2.50 16.05
CA THR A 115 1.88 -1.50 15.16
C THR A 115 3.38 -1.75 14.99
N SER A 116 3.97 -2.50 15.91
CA SER A 116 5.38 -2.89 15.86
C SER A 116 5.57 -4.24 16.55
N LEU A 117 6.57 -4.98 16.11
CA LEU A 117 7.02 -6.24 16.69
C LEU A 117 8.54 -6.22 16.73
N THR A 118 9.11 -6.72 17.82
CA THR A 118 10.53 -6.97 17.98
C THR A 118 10.71 -8.32 18.65
N ILE A 119 11.67 -9.09 18.18
CA ILE A 119 12.02 -10.39 18.74
C ILE A 119 13.47 -10.32 19.18
N GLY A 120 13.76 -10.66 20.43
CA GLY A 120 15.11 -10.89 20.96
C GLY A 120 15.47 -12.38 20.96
N ASP A 121 16.39 -12.78 21.84
CA ASP A 121 16.75 -14.19 22.02
C ASP A 121 15.74 -14.97 22.87
N THR A 122 15.15 -14.32 23.87
CA THR A 122 14.30 -14.92 24.90
C THR A 122 12.94 -14.26 24.99
N GLN A 123 12.80 -13.05 24.45
CA GLN A 123 11.61 -12.20 24.53
C GLN A 123 11.08 -11.79 23.16
N ILE A 124 9.76 -11.72 23.05
CA ILE A 124 9.02 -11.20 21.90
C ILE A 124 8.21 -10.04 22.44
N CYS A 125 8.36 -8.83 21.90
CA CYS A 125 7.61 -7.67 22.35
C CYS A 125 6.97 -6.97 21.16
N GLY A 126 5.84 -6.31 21.39
CA GLY A 126 5.13 -5.54 20.37
C GLY A 126 4.50 -4.29 20.95
N LEU A 127 4.29 -3.31 20.08
CA LEU A 127 3.47 -2.14 20.36
C LEU A 127 2.06 -2.38 19.86
N ARG A 128 1.06 -2.03 20.67
CA ARG A 128 -0.37 -2.05 20.30
C ARG A 128 -0.89 -0.64 20.07
N ASN A 129 -1.80 -0.50 19.11
CA ASN A 129 -2.55 0.74 18.93
C ASN A 129 -3.70 0.78 19.97
N THR A 130 -3.55 1.55 21.04
CA THR A 130 -4.59 1.71 22.06
C THR A 130 -5.41 2.96 21.78
N THR A 131 -6.70 2.81 21.44
CA THR A 131 -7.64 3.91 21.20
C THR A 131 -8.09 4.61 22.49
N SER A 132 -7.93 3.97 23.65
CA SER A 132 -8.13 4.58 24.95
C SER A 132 -6.80 5.13 25.49
N ALA A 133 -6.66 6.44 25.49
CA ALA A 133 -5.59 7.16 26.21
C ALA A 133 -5.67 7.00 27.75
N ALA A 134 -6.53 6.11 28.25
CA ALA A 134 -6.84 5.94 29.67
C ALA A 134 -6.31 4.59 30.18
N ALA A 135 -5.26 4.67 30.99
CA ALA A 135 -4.85 3.74 32.04
C ALA A 135 -4.03 2.46 31.71
N ALA A 136 -3.70 2.12 30.46
CA ALA A 136 -2.78 1.02 30.17
C ALA A 136 -1.76 1.36 29.08
N GLY A 137 -0.49 0.99 29.29
CA GLY A 137 0.64 1.19 28.40
C GLY A 137 0.50 0.39 27.10
N ASN A 138 1.22 0.79 26.06
CA ASN A 138 1.06 0.22 24.72
C ASN A 138 2.07 -0.89 24.38
N VAL A 139 2.94 -1.28 25.30
CA VAL A 139 3.87 -2.42 25.11
C VAL A 139 3.23 -3.70 25.65
N ILE A 140 3.39 -4.78 24.91
CA ILE A 140 3.09 -6.14 25.35
C ILE A 140 4.28 -7.04 25.02
N CYS A 141 4.68 -7.90 25.96
CA CYS A 141 5.77 -8.85 25.77
C CYS A 141 5.31 -10.28 26.08
N TRP A 142 5.84 -11.23 25.32
CA TRP A 142 5.63 -12.67 25.44
C TRP A 142 6.99 -13.35 25.49
N ARG A 143 7.06 -14.46 26.24
CA ARG A 143 8.29 -15.22 26.50
C ARG A 143 9.30 -14.40 27.33
N GLY A 144 9.63 -14.91 28.50
CA GLY A 144 10.57 -14.32 29.47
C GLY A 144 10.64 -15.28 30.65
N ASP A 145 11.83 -15.59 31.15
CA ASP A 145 11.97 -16.39 32.36
C ASP A 145 11.24 -15.71 33.52
N SER A 146 10.57 -16.53 34.34
CA SER A 146 9.71 -16.13 35.47
C SER A 146 10.45 -15.33 36.56
N THR A 147 11.76 -15.16 36.42
CA THR A 147 12.61 -14.30 37.23
C THR A 147 12.90 -13.00 36.46
N SER A 148 12.17 -11.94 36.79
CA SER A 148 12.33 -10.51 36.39
C SER A 148 12.40 -10.11 34.90
N SER A 149 12.70 -11.01 33.96
CA SER A 149 12.93 -10.71 32.53
C SER A 149 11.68 -10.29 31.71
N SER A 150 10.50 -10.29 32.33
CA SER A 150 9.20 -10.01 31.68
C SER A 150 8.48 -8.77 32.23
N GLN A 151 9.04 -8.06 33.21
CA GLN A 151 8.39 -6.89 33.79
C GLN A 151 8.72 -5.62 33.00
N ILE A 152 7.76 -5.18 32.20
CA ILE A 152 7.78 -3.84 31.59
C ILE A 152 7.93 -2.80 32.72
N PRO A 153 8.84 -1.81 32.64
CA PRO A 153 9.23 -0.95 33.77
C PRO A 153 8.06 -0.18 34.39
N ASN A 154 7.03 0.09 33.60
CA ASN A 154 5.78 0.71 34.04
C ASN A 154 4.67 0.33 33.07
N THR A 155 3.65 -0.38 33.57
CA THR A 155 2.52 -0.87 32.76
C THR A 155 1.69 0.24 32.15
N ASN A 156 1.90 1.51 32.51
CA ASN A 156 1.15 2.67 32.01
C ASN A 156 1.95 3.52 31.01
N SER A 157 3.20 3.15 30.71
CA SER A 157 4.05 3.93 29.81
C SER A 157 3.70 3.71 28.34
N GLN A 158 3.74 4.81 27.58
CA GLN A 158 3.51 4.83 26.14
C GLN A 158 4.86 4.98 25.42
N PHE A 159 5.17 3.99 24.59
CA PHE A 159 6.42 3.90 23.84
C PHE A 159 6.17 4.21 22.36
N ARG A 160 7.05 5.01 21.77
CA ARG A 160 7.04 5.30 20.33
C ARG A 160 7.71 4.18 19.53
N THR A 161 8.82 3.66 20.05
CA THR A 161 9.57 2.57 19.44
C THR A 161 10.10 1.63 20.52
N ILE A 162 10.32 0.38 20.15
CA ILE A 162 10.91 -0.67 20.97
C ILE A 162 11.85 -1.52 20.13
N SER A 163 12.88 -2.07 20.78
CA SER A 163 13.81 -3.02 20.19
C SER A 163 14.25 -4.03 21.25
N SER A 164 14.49 -5.27 20.84
CA SER A 164 14.88 -6.39 21.70
C SER A 164 16.15 -7.04 21.16
N GLY A 165 17.08 -7.38 22.06
CA GLY A 165 18.33 -8.06 21.73
C GLY A 165 18.54 -9.29 22.61
N LEU A 166 19.77 -9.48 23.11
CA LEU A 166 20.16 -10.62 23.93
C LEU A 166 19.73 -10.40 25.40
N GLY A 167 18.56 -10.90 25.79
CA GLY A 167 18.08 -10.91 27.18
C GLY A 167 17.46 -9.61 27.68
N PHE A 168 17.54 -8.52 26.93
CA PHE A 168 16.92 -7.24 27.28
C PHE A 168 16.28 -6.52 26.10
N SER A 169 15.33 -5.65 26.41
CA SER A 169 14.65 -4.77 25.46
C SER A 169 14.75 -3.33 25.93
N CYS A 170 14.72 -2.40 24.99
CA CYS A 170 14.65 -0.98 25.27
C CYS A 170 13.60 -0.33 24.39
N GLY A 171 13.05 0.78 24.87
CA GLY A 171 12.11 1.59 24.11
C GLY A 171 12.25 3.07 24.42
N VAL A 172 11.77 3.89 23.48
CA VAL A 172 11.72 5.35 23.63
C VAL A 172 10.32 5.76 24.05
N LEU A 173 10.21 6.46 25.18
CA LEU A 173 8.95 7.00 25.67
C LEU A 173 8.41 8.10 24.76
N GLN A 174 7.11 8.07 24.51
CA GLN A 174 6.42 9.10 23.71
C GLN A 174 6.36 10.45 24.44
N SER A 175 6.28 10.46 25.77
CA SER A 175 6.06 11.66 26.58
C SER A 175 7.27 12.59 26.66
N ASN A 176 8.48 12.04 26.78
CA ASN A 176 9.69 12.81 27.04
C ASN A 176 10.90 12.34 26.23
N SER A 177 10.74 11.38 25.31
CA SER A 177 11.82 10.84 24.48
C SER A 177 12.97 10.21 25.27
N ARG A 178 12.74 9.81 26.54
CA ARG A 178 13.73 9.05 27.31
C ARG A 178 13.72 7.58 26.90
N VAL A 179 14.90 6.95 26.95
CA VAL A 179 15.04 5.50 26.81
C VAL A 179 14.71 4.85 28.15
N LEU A 180 13.91 3.79 28.12
CA LEU A 180 13.76 2.84 29.23
C LEU A 180 14.11 1.45 28.73
N CYS A 181 14.83 0.69 29.55
CA CYS A 181 15.21 -0.69 29.26
C CYS A 181 14.66 -1.66 30.32
N TRP A 182 14.39 -2.89 29.91
CA TRP A 182 13.91 -3.97 30.79
C TRP A 182 14.40 -5.34 30.31
N GLY A 183 14.33 -6.34 31.17
CA GLY A 183 14.89 -7.67 30.92
C GLY A 183 16.00 -7.98 31.91
N ASP A 184 17.09 -8.60 31.45
CA ASP A 184 18.28 -8.87 32.26
C ASP A 184 18.84 -7.58 32.89
N ASP A 185 18.67 -7.45 34.22
CA ASP A 185 19.04 -6.29 35.03
C ASP A 185 20.52 -5.91 34.92
N PHE A 186 21.39 -6.87 34.59
CA PHE A 186 22.83 -6.63 34.47
C PHE A 186 23.16 -5.71 33.28
N PHE A 187 22.42 -5.85 32.17
CA PHE A 187 22.64 -5.06 30.96
C PHE A 187 21.66 -3.90 30.84
N SER A 188 20.38 -4.12 31.15
CA SER A 188 19.32 -3.12 30.93
C SER A 188 19.59 -1.80 31.67
N ASN A 189 19.92 -1.86 32.96
CA ASN A 189 20.19 -0.68 33.80
C ASN A 189 21.43 0.09 33.35
N SER A 190 22.50 -0.65 33.02
CA SER A 190 23.74 -0.04 32.53
C SER A 190 23.50 0.68 31.20
N ILE A 191 22.82 0.00 30.26
CA ILE A 191 22.48 0.57 28.95
C ILE A 191 21.61 1.82 29.12
N GLU A 192 20.53 1.75 29.90
CA GLU A 192 19.64 2.90 30.13
C GLU A 192 20.41 4.14 30.61
N SER A 193 21.35 3.97 31.54
CA SER A 193 22.14 5.09 32.10
C SER A 193 22.97 5.84 31.04
N HIS A 194 23.43 5.17 29.98
CA HIS A 194 24.19 5.81 28.90
C HIS A 194 23.32 6.78 28.08
N PHE A 195 22.00 6.61 28.09
CA PHE A 195 21.04 7.45 27.37
C PHE A 195 20.32 8.46 28.27
N ALA A 196 20.59 8.48 29.59
CA ALA A 196 19.87 9.29 30.56
C ALA A 196 19.86 10.80 30.23
N ASN A 197 20.94 11.30 29.62
CA ASN A 197 21.11 12.71 29.25
C ASN A 197 20.77 13.01 27.78
N SER A 198 20.22 12.05 27.03
CA SER A 198 19.91 12.20 25.60
C SER A 198 18.43 12.02 25.32
N SER A 199 17.87 12.92 24.51
CA SER A 199 16.48 12.84 24.02
C SER A 199 16.46 12.05 22.72
N MET A 200 15.95 10.82 22.76
CA MET A 200 16.06 9.85 21.66
C MET A 200 14.85 9.88 20.72
N ALA A 201 15.08 9.73 19.42
CA ALA A 201 14.02 9.59 18.42
C ALA A 201 13.70 8.10 18.18
N ASP A 202 14.74 7.26 18.13
CA ASP A 202 14.66 5.82 18.04
C ASP A 202 15.71 5.12 18.94
N ILE A 203 15.61 3.80 19.04
CA ILE A 203 16.58 2.95 19.74
C ILE A 203 16.60 1.56 19.10
N HIS A 204 17.80 1.00 18.95
CA HIS A 204 18.04 -0.36 18.50
C HIS A 204 18.93 -1.06 19.53
N VAL A 205 18.67 -2.36 19.74
CA VAL A 205 19.33 -3.16 20.77
C VAL A 205 20.09 -4.32 20.12
N GLY A 206 21.34 -4.51 20.51
CA GLY A 206 22.22 -5.58 20.05
C GLY A 206 22.50 -6.62 21.14
N GLY A 207 23.74 -7.12 21.20
CA GLY A 207 24.17 -8.11 22.18
C GLY A 207 24.36 -7.53 23.56
N ARG A 208 25.38 -6.68 23.71
CA ARG A 208 25.73 -6.03 24.98
C ARG A 208 25.82 -4.52 24.82
N HIS A 209 25.12 -4.00 23.82
CA HIS A 209 25.09 -2.58 23.47
C HIS A 209 23.75 -2.19 22.86
N ALA A 210 23.50 -0.89 22.85
CA ALA A 210 22.40 -0.28 22.14
C ALA A 210 22.88 0.98 21.43
N CYS A 211 22.23 1.33 20.32
CA CYS A 211 22.47 2.55 19.58
C CYS A 211 21.15 3.10 19.05
N GLY A 212 21.03 4.41 18.97
CA GLY A 212 19.86 5.08 18.41
C GLY A 212 20.21 6.45 17.86
N ILE A 213 19.27 7.06 17.18
CA ILE A 213 19.32 8.41 16.67
C ILE A 213 18.58 9.30 17.66
N ASN A 214 19.22 10.39 18.10
CA ASN A 214 18.58 11.37 18.97
C ASN A 214 17.67 12.33 18.19
N ASN A 215 16.85 13.12 18.89
CA ASN A 215 15.94 14.08 18.26
C ASN A 215 16.66 15.17 17.43
N LEU A 216 17.98 15.35 17.66
CA LEU A 216 18.84 16.24 16.90
C LEU A 216 19.50 15.55 15.68
N GLY A 217 19.21 14.27 15.44
CA GLY A 217 19.70 13.51 14.30
C GLY A 217 21.10 12.89 14.47
N PHE A 218 21.68 12.90 15.67
CA PHE A 218 22.98 12.28 15.96
C PHE A 218 22.82 10.82 16.40
N VAL A 219 23.77 9.97 16.02
CA VAL A 219 23.84 8.59 16.53
C VAL A 219 24.48 8.60 17.91
N ILE A 220 23.78 8.01 18.88
CA ILE A 220 24.24 7.81 20.25
C ILE A 220 24.28 6.30 20.52
N CYS A 221 25.38 5.83 21.09
CA CYS A 221 25.62 4.42 21.39
C CYS A 221 26.09 4.26 22.84
N GLY A 222 25.75 3.15 23.48
CA GLY A 222 26.16 2.82 24.85
C GLY A 222 26.26 1.32 25.08
N GLY A 223 27.10 0.91 26.05
CA GLY A 223 27.35 -0.49 26.40
C GLY A 223 28.77 -0.98 26.06
N ASP A 224 28.89 -2.26 25.75
CA ASP A 224 30.17 -2.88 25.37
C ASP A 224 30.70 -2.30 24.05
N ASN A 225 32.01 -2.02 24.02
CA ASN A 225 32.72 -1.54 22.83
C ASN A 225 33.98 -2.37 22.51
N SER A 226 34.08 -3.60 23.03
CA SER A 226 35.28 -4.44 22.86
C SER A 226 35.63 -4.76 21.40
N ASN A 227 34.66 -4.65 20.48
CA ASN A 227 34.82 -4.90 19.05
C ASN A 227 34.70 -3.61 18.22
N GLY A 228 34.65 -2.45 18.86
CA GLY A 228 34.42 -1.16 18.20
C GLY A 228 32.97 -0.96 17.72
N GLN A 229 32.01 -1.72 18.25
CA GLN A 229 30.61 -1.68 17.82
C GLN A 229 29.87 -0.37 18.12
N LEU A 230 30.46 0.51 18.95
CA LEU A 230 29.95 1.87 19.24
C LEU A 230 30.69 2.96 18.44
N ASN A 231 31.75 2.61 17.70
CA ASN A 231 32.56 3.58 16.97
C ASN A 231 31.81 4.09 15.72
N VAL A 232 31.23 5.28 15.83
CA VAL A 232 30.56 5.96 14.71
C VAL A 232 31.61 6.67 13.83
N PRO A 233 31.76 6.32 12.54
CA PRO A 233 32.82 6.89 11.68
C PRO A 233 32.75 8.41 11.50
N SER A 234 31.55 8.95 11.27
CA SER A 234 31.28 10.39 11.20
C SER A 234 29.89 10.66 11.76
N ASN A 235 29.78 11.46 12.82
CA ASN A 235 28.52 11.65 13.54
C ASN A 235 27.95 13.06 13.31
N SER A 236 27.66 13.41 12.05
CA SER A 236 26.97 14.66 11.75
C SER A 236 25.46 14.48 11.96
N ALA A 237 24.77 15.54 12.36
CA ALA A 237 23.30 15.53 12.47
C ALA A 237 22.65 15.07 11.15
N TYR A 238 21.69 14.15 11.25
CA TYR A 238 20.91 13.57 10.14
C TYR A 238 21.73 12.84 9.07
N GLU A 239 22.97 12.48 9.39
CA GLU A 239 23.84 11.75 8.46
C GLU A 239 23.36 10.33 8.19
N TYR A 240 22.79 9.67 9.20
CA TYR A 240 22.25 8.32 9.11
C TYR A 240 20.73 8.34 9.16
N ARG A 241 20.10 7.33 8.53
CA ARG A 241 18.63 7.21 8.48
C ARG A 241 18.07 5.95 9.14
N ALA A 242 18.90 4.94 9.35
CA ALA A 242 18.48 3.64 9.89
C ALA A 242 19.68 2.93 10.50
N LEU A 243 19.44 2.16 11.56
CA LEU A 243 20.43 1.37 12.28
C LEU A 243 19.96 -0.09 12.38
N SER A 244 20.91 -1.02 12.45
CA SER A 244 20.67 -2.43 12.74
C SER A 244 21.86 -2.97 13.53
N LEU A 245 21.58 -3.64 14.65
CA LEU A 245 22.62 -4.07 15.60
C LEU A 245 22.67 -5.60 15.64
N GLY A 246 23.89 -6.13 15.67
CA GLY A 246 24.14 -7.55 15.91
C GLY A 246 24.75 -7.79 17.30
N ALA A 247 25.34 -8.97 17.51
CA ALA A 247 26.03 -9.30 18.77
C ALA A 247 27.20 -8.36 19.07
N ASN A 248 28.11 -8.20 18.10
CA ASN A 248 29.38 -7.50 18.26
C ASN A 248 29.62 -6.44 17.16
N HIS A 249 28.57 -6.04 16.44
CA HIS A 249 28.68 -5.08 15.34
C HIS A 249 27.41 -4.24 15.21
N SER A 250 27.54 -3.08 14.55
CA SER A 250 26.45 -2.15 14.28
C SER A 250 26.53 -1.69 12.84
N CYS A 251 25.41 -1.71 12.13
CA CYS A 251 25.27 -1.27 10.74
C CYS A 251 24.38 -0.04 10.68
N ALA A 252 24.73 0.92 9.82
CA ALA A 252 23.98 2.16 9.63
C ALA A 252 23.85 2.51 8.15
N ILE A 253 22.67 2.99 7.72
CA ILE A 253 22.46 3.49 6.37
C ILE A 253 22.68 5.00 6.35
N ARG A 254 23.70 5.45 5.62
CA ARG A 254 24.01 6.87 5.42
C ARG A 254 23.06 7.51 4.41
N ARG A 255 22.65 8.76 4.63
CA ARG A 255 21.95 9.58 3.63
C ARG A 255 22.92 9.98 2.52
N LYS A 256 22.48 9.92 1.27
CA LYS A 256 23.24 10.49 0.15
C LYS A 256 23.25 12.02 0.33
N LYS A 257 24.43 12.61 0.52
CA LYS A 257 24.58 14.08 0.49
C LYS A 257 24.15 14.55 -0.90
N ILE A 258 22.97 15.16 -1.01
CA ILE A 258 22.62 15.95 -2.17
C ILE A 258 23.47 17.21 -2.04
N HIS A 259 24.43 17.42 -2.94
CA HIS A 259 25.08 18.72 -3.08
C HIS A 259 24.02 19.70 -3.58
N SER A 260 23.24 20.27 -2.66
CA SER A 260 22.40 21.43 -2.96
C SER A 260 23.31 22.64 -2.99
N SER A 261 23.78 23.01 -4.18
CA SER A 261 24.44 24.29 -4.45
C SER A 261 23.41 25.42 -4.45
N VAL A 262 22.78 25.66 -3.30
CA VAL A 262 22.03 26.87 -3.02
C VAL A 262 22.34 27.24 -1.57
N GLN A 263 23.27 28.16 -1.38
CA GLN A 263 23.42 28.83 -0.09
C GLN A 263 22.23 29.78 0.11
N PRO A 264 21.63 29.84 1.30
CA PRO A 264 20.74 30.93 1.67
C PRO A 264 21.60 32.18 1.89
N THR A 265 21.46 33.17 1.02
CA THR A 265 22.02 34.51 1.25
C THR A 265 21.11 35.19 2.27
N ILE A 266 21.54 35.25 3.53
CA ILE A 266 20.91 36.08 4.55
C ILE A 266 21.39 37.52 4.31
N THR A 267 20.46 38.36 3.87
CA THR A 267 20.60 39.81 3.78
C THR A 267 20.79 40.42 5.16
N ALA A 268 21.93 41.07 5.39
CA ALA A 268 22.14 42.04 6.47
C ALA A 268 22.07 43.46 5.89
N SER A 269 21.42 44.35 6.62
CA SER A 269 21.10 45.73 6.24
C SER A 269 22.17 46.76 6.62
N ASN A 270 22.18 47.84 5.83
CA ASN A 270 22.61 49.23 6.09
C ASN A 270 24.07 49.69 5.90
N GLY A 271 24.23 50.69 5.01
CA GLY A 271 25.33 51.66 4.98
C GLY A 271 25.62 52.23 3.56
N PRO A 272 25.58 53.56 3.30
CA PRO A 272 25.45 54.12 1.95
C PRO A 272 26.79 54.54 1.33
N GLN A 273 26.92 54.44 -0.01
CA GLN A 273 27.75 55.35 -0.80
C GLN A 273 27.41 55.35 -2.30
N GLN A 274 27.56 56.55 -2.89
CA GLN A 274 27.12 57.03 -4.20
C GLN A 274 27.93 56.47 -5.37
N SER A 275 27.32 56.29 -6.55
CA SER A 275 27.51 57.17 -7.74
C SER A 275 27.12 56.51 -9.07
N SER A 276 26.25 57.22 -9.79
CA SER A 276 26.09 57.37 -11.25
C SER A 276 26.57 56.28 -12.23
N SER A 277 25.65 55.75 -13.05
CA SER A 277 25.38 56.24 -14.42
C SER A 277 24.46 55.27 -15.20
N ASN A 278 23.76 55.82 -16.18
CA ASN A 278 22.52 55.34 -16.80
C ASN A 278 22.80 54.53 -18.12
N PRO A 279 21.79 54.11 -18.94
CA PRO A 279 21.60 52.75 -19.49
C PRO A 279 21.86 52.74 -21.05
N PRO A 280 21.22 51.98 -21.99
CA PRO A 280 20.11 51.01 -21.91
C PRO A 280 20.06 49.82 -22.92
N SER A 281 18.94 49.07 -22.85
CA SER A 281 18.22 48.39 -23.95
C SER A 281 18.78 47.02 -24.41
N ARG A 282 18.00 45.98 -24.72
CA ARG A 282 16.77 45.91 -25.54
C ARG A 282 15.91 44.68 -25.22
N SER A 283 14.60 44.85 -25.41
CA SER A 283 13.57 43.82 -25.59
C SER A 283 13.56 43.32 -27.04
N SER A 284 13.19 42.05 -27.28
CA SER A 284 12.54 41.65 -28.53
C SER A 284 11.71 40.38 -28.38
N THR A 285 10.41 40.56 -28.60
CA THR A 285 9.34 39.61 -28.92
C THR A 285 9.53 39.00 -30.33
N LEU A 286 8.63 38.06 -30.70
CA LEU A 286 8.27 37.54 -32.05
C LEU A 286 8.85 36.14 -32.37
N ARG A 287 8.18 35.20 -33.07
CA ARG A 287 6.84 35.04 -33.63
C ARG A 287 6.72 33.58 -34.10
N ARG A 288 5.48 33.07 -34.17
CA ARG A 288 5.06 31.94 -34.99
C ARG A 288 5.49 32.11 -36.45
N GLN A 289 5.86 31.00 -37.09
CA GLN A 289 5.60 30.74 -38.52
C GLN A 289 5.39 29.24 -38.72
N GLY A 290 4.28 28.90 -39.38
CA GLY A 290 4.06 27.58 -39.97
C GLY A 290 4.14 27.67 -41.48
N SER A 291 4.46 26.54 -42.12
CA SER A 291 3.83 25.98 -43.32
C SER A 291 4.82 25.02 -44.00
N ILE A 292 4.32 23.87 -44.46
CA ILE A 292 4.45 23.35 -45.83
C ILE A 292 3.52 22.14 -45.97
N LEU A 293 2.67 22.20 -46.99
CA LEU A 293 1.83 21.11 -47.51
C LEU A 293 2.67 20.06 -48.25
N MET A 294 2.24 18.79 -48.18
CA MET A 294 2.19 17.92 -49.37
C MET A 294 0.93 17.05 -49.36
N ARG A 295 0.28 16.97 -50.52
CA ARG A 295 -1.02 16.35 -50.77
C ARG A 295 -0.84 15.01 -51.49
N ARG A 296 -1.58 14.00 -51.01
CA ARG A 296 -2.07 12.75 -51.65
C ARG A 296 -1.10 11.87 -52.47
N GLN A 297 -1.05 10.60 -52.07
CA GLN A 297 -1.37 9.48 -52.97
C GLN A 297 -2.24 8.43 -52.26
N ARG A 298 -3.18 7.86 -53.02
CA ARG A 298 -4.14 6.83 -52.63
C ARG A 298 -3.85 5.62 -53.50
N SER A 299 -3.39 4.51 -52.93
CA SER A 299 -3.34 3.20 -53.60
C SER A 299 -2.91 2.08 -52.64
N GLY A 300 -3.76 1.06 -52.51
CA GLY A 300 -3.35 -0.33 -52.23
C GLY A 300 -3.51 -0.83 -50.78
N PRO A 301 -4.11 -2.02 -50.56
CA PRO A 301 -4.55 -2.47 -49.25
C PRO A 301 -3.37 -3.05 -48.46
N SER A 302 -3.01 -2.40 -47.36
CA SER A 302 -2.08 -2.95 -46.38
C SER A 302 -2.79 -3.04 -45.05
N SER A 303 -3.06 -4.27 -44.63
CA SER A 303 -3.77 -4.68 -43.44
C SER A 303 -3.00 -4.40 -42.14
N LYS A 304 -2.71 -3.12 -41.85
CA LYS A 304 -1.94 -2.69 -40.66
C LYS A 304 -2.45 -1.42 -39.97
N HIS A 305 -3.76 -1.18 -39.96
CA HIS A 305 -4.35 -0.11 -39.13
C HIS A 305 -5.62 -0.60 -38.41
N ALA A 306 -5.45 -1.38 -37.35
CA ALA A 306 -6.58 -1.75 -36.49
C ALA A 306 -7.01 -0.59 -35.56
N ASP A 307 -6.12 0.32 -35.15
CA ASP A 307 -6.37 1.22 -34.01
C ASP A 307 -6.36 2.72 -34.32
N ARG A 308 -7.13 3.19 -35.31
CA ARG A 308 -7.35 4.62 -35.51
C ARG A 308 -8.84 4.94 -35.34
N ALA A 309 -9.14 5.92 -34.49
CA ALA A 309 -10.48 6.47 -34.31
C ALA A 309 -11.02 6.97 -35.66
N GLU A 310 -12.29 6.68 -35.93
CA GLU A 310 -12.92 7.04 -37.20
C GLU A 310 -13.34 8.52 -37.18
N GLU A 311 -13.05 9.25 -38.25
CA GLU A 311 -13.48 10.64 -38.42
C GLU A 311 -14.84 10.66 -39.11
N TYR A 312 -15.84 11.20 -38.42
CA TYR A 312 -17.23 11.27 -38.86
C TYR A 312 -17.59 12.66 -39.36
N LEU A 313 -18.45 12.71 -40.39
CA LEU A 313 -19.06 13.97 -40.80
C LEU A 313 -20.19 14.36 -39.82
N PHE A 314 -20.36 15.66 -39.61
CA PHE A 314 -21.41 16.18 -38.74
C PHE A 314 -22.80 15.74 -39.22
N SER A 315 -23.02 15.73 -40.55
CA SER A 315 -24.28 15.29 -41.16
C SER A 315 -24.63 13.84 -40.83
N ASP A 316 -23.62 12.97 -40.73
CA ASP A 316 -23.82 11.55 -40.47
C ASP A 316 -24.23 11.35 -39.01
N LEU A 317 -23.58 12.08 -38.09
CA LEU A 317 -23.93 12.06 -36.66
C LEU A 317 -25.29 12.73 -36.38
N ALA A 318 -25.61 13.82 -37.09
CA ALA A 318 -26.93 14.44 -37.04
C ALA A 318 -28.00 13.44 -37.49
N THR A 319 -27.79 12.75 -38.61
CA THR A 319 -28.73 11.71 -39.08
C THR A 319 -28.86 10.56 -38.07
N ALA A 320 -27.73 10.07 -37.54
CA ALA A 320 -27.71 8.97 -36.59
C ALA A 320 -28.44 9.29 -35.28
N THR A 321 -28.49 10.56 -34.88
CA THR A 321 -29.12 11.04 -33.63
C THR A 321 -30.51 11.64 -33.85
N ASP A 322 -31.09 11.51 -35.04
CA ASP A 322 -32.35 12.18 -35.43
C ASP A 322 -32.28 13.69 -35.20
N ASN A 323 -31.25 14.29 -35.80
CA ASN A 323 -30.88 15.70 -35.69
C ASN A 323 -30.74 16.17 -34.24
N PHE A 324 -30.03 15.39 -33.41
CA PHE A 324 -29.84 15.65 -31.98
C PHE A 324 -31.16 15.84 -31.22
N SER A 325 -32.17 15.03 -31.56
CA SER A 325 -33.48 15.04 -30.93
C SER A 325 -33.40 14.88 -29.41
N LEU A 326 -34.25 15.62 -28.68
CA LEU A 326 -34.36 15.50 -27.22
C LEU A 326 -34.78 14.10 -26.77
N GLN A 327 -35.45 13.32 -27.62
CA GLN A 327 -35.80 11.92 -27.33
C GLN A 327 -34.57 11.00 -27.27
N ASN A 328 -33.51 11.38 -27.98
CA ASN A 328 -32.24 10.66 -28.00
C ASN A 328 -31.24 11.19 -26.97
N LYS A 329 -31.58 12.25 -26.22
CA LYS A 329 -30.71 12.79 -25.18
C LYS A 329 -30.61 11.81 -24.01
N ILE A 330 -29.38 11.37 -23.71
CA ILE A 330 -29.08 10.53 -22.54
C ILE A 330 -28.85 11.41 -21.31
N GLY A 331 -28.12 12.52 -21.46
CA GLY A 331 -27.77 13.37 -20.35
C GLY A 331 -27.04 14.65 -20.78
N SER A 332 -26.74 15.51 -19.82
CA SER A 332 -25.94 16.72 -20.01
C SER A 332 -24.98 16.89 -18.84
N GLY A 333 -23.69 17.03 -19.14
CA GLY A 333 -22.62 17.24 -18.16
C GLY A 333 -21.91 18.58 -18.39
N SER A 334 -20.82 18.81 -17.66
CA SER A 334 -20.00 20.03 -17.77
C SER A 334 -19.31 20.19 -19.12
N PHE A 335 -19.12 19.09 -19.87
CA PHE A 335 -18.38 19.06 -21.14
C PHE A 335 -19.28 18.91 -22.37
N GLY A 336 -20.59 18.88 -22.20
CA GLY A 336 -21.54 18.81 -23.32
C GLY A 336 -22.78 17.98 -23.05
N VAL A 337 -23.51 17.68 -24.12
CA VAL A 337 -24.74 16.89 -24.11
C VAL A 337 -24.46 15.55 -24.79
N VAL A 338 -24.94 14.46 -24.18
CA VAL A 338 -24.74 13.11 -24.69
C VAL A 338 -26.02 12.62 -25.35
N TYR A 339 -25.90 12.11 -26.58
CA TYR A 339 -27.00 11.59 -27.38
C TYR A 339 -26.79 10.12 -27.73
N LYS A 340 -27.88 9.36 -27.79
CA LYS A 340 -27.92 8.03 -28.38
C LYS A 340 -28.12 8.18 -29.88
N GLY A 341 -27.32 7.47 -30.67
CA GLY A 341 -27.50 7.41 -32.11
C GLY A 341 -27.35 6.00 -32.64
N LYS A 342 -27.90 5.75 -33.84
CA LYS A 342 -27.69 4.50 -34.59
C LYS A 342 -26.91 4.81 -35.85
N LEU A 343 -25.65 4.39 -35.87
CA LEU A 343 -24.82 4.44 -37.08
C LEU A 343 -25.20 3.30 -38.04
N PRO A 344 -25.02 3.49 -39.36
CA PRO A 344 -25.11 2.41 -40.35
C PRO A 344 -24.26 1.19 -40.00
N ASP A 345 -24.73 -0.01 -40.35
CA ASP A 345 -24.06 -1.27 -40.05
C ASP A 345 -22.65 -1.31 -40.69
N GLY A 346 -21.63 -1.68 -39.90
CA GLY A 346 -20.23 -1.81 -40.35
C GLY A 346 -19.30 -0.62 -40.04
N LEU A 347 -19.80 0.46 -39.45
CA LEU A 347 -18.99 1.60 -38.97
C LEU A 347 -18.43 1.37 -37.56
N ARG A 348 -17.28 1.95 -37.23
CA ARG A 348 -16.63 1.75 -35.92
C ARG A 348 -17.31 2.59 -34.84
N LEU A 349 -17.66 1.96 -33.73
CA LEU A 349 -18.32 2.62 -32.60
C LEU A 349 -17.41 3.59 -31.81
N VAL A 350 -16.18 3.85 -32.26
CA VAL A 350 -15.24 4.80 -31.65
C VAL A 350 -14.71 5.76 -32.69
N GLY A 351 -14.98 7.05 -32.51
CA GLY A 351 -14.61 8.09 -33.46
C GLY A 351 -14.79 9.50 -32.94
N TYR A 352 -14.58 10.47 -33.82
CA TYR A 352 -14.76 11.89 -33.51
C TYR A 352 -15.24 12.65 -34.75
N CYS A 353 -15.80 13.83 -34.54
CA CYS A 353 -16.11 14.79 -35.60
C CYS A 353 -15.50 16.14 -35.22
N GLU A 354 -14.75 16.72 -36.17
CA GLU A 354 -14.15 18.06 -36.07
C GLU A 354 -14.53 18.85 -37.32
N GLU A 355 -15.70 19.50 -37.29
CA GLU A 355 -16.18 20.34 -38.39
C GLU A 355 -16.46 21.76 -37.90
N LYS A 356 -15.72 22.75 -38.43
CA LYS A 356 -15.82 24.17 -38.03
C LYS A 356 -15.65 24.32 -36.51
N ASP A 357 -16.71 24.73 -35.80
CA ASP A 357 -16.75 24.93 -34.35
C ASP A 357 -17.34 23.70 -33.60
N GLU A 358 -17.82 22.68 -34.32
CA GLU A 358 -18.38 21.47 -33.73
C GLU A 358 -17.27 20.47 -33.38
N ARG A 359 -17.32 19.94 -32.16
CA ARG A 359 -16.43 18.90 -31.66
C ARG A 359 -17.25 17.83 -30.98
N LEU A 360 -17.35 16.65 -31.60
CA LEU A 360 -18.14 15.53 -31.10
C LEU A 360 -17.26 14.30 -30.93
N LEU A 361 -17.54 13.53 -29.89
CA LEU A 361 -16.90 12.25 -29.61
C LEU A 361 -17.94 11.14 -29.72
N VAL A 362 -17.56 10.05 -30.39
CA VAL A 362 -18.44 8.91 -30.66
C VAL A 362 -17.88 7.71 -29.91
N TYR A 363 -18.73 7.06 -29.12
CA TYR A 363 -18.39 5.90 -28.31
C TYR A 363 -19.44 4.80 -28.45
N GLU A 364 -19.05 3.59 -28.09
CA GLU A 364 -19.95 2.46 -27.97
C GLU A 364 -21.04 2.75 -26.93
N PHE A 365 -22.28 2.37 -27.25
CA PHE A 365 -23.42 2.60 -26.38
C PHE A 365 -23.44 1.60 -25.21
N MET A 366 -23.30 2.12 -24.00
CA MET A 366 -23.37 1.35 -22.76
C MET A 366 -24.83 1.11 -22.37
N LYS A 367 -25.40 -0.01 -22.84
CA LYS A 367 -26.85 -0.30 -22.77
C LYS A 367 -27.44 -0.21 -21.37
N ASN A 368 -26.67 -0.59 -20.34
CA ASN A 368 -27.16 -0.59 -18.96
C ASN A 368 -26.87 0.73 -18.24
N GLY A 369 -26.24 1.73 -18.86
CA GLY A 369 -26.04 3.04 -18.24
C GLY A 369 -25.03 3.03 -17.09
N ALA A 370 -25.16 3.98 -16.15
CA ALA A 370 -24.16 4.20 -15.11
C ALA A 370 -24.38 3.31 -13.87
N LEU A 371 -23.28 2.86 -13.26
CA LEU A 371 -23.28 2.09 -12.02
C LEU A 371 -24.04 2.82 -10.89
N TYR A 372 -23.88 4.14 -10.79
CA TYR A 372 -24.58 4.98 -9.81
C TYR A 372 -26.10 4.75 -9.81
N ASP A 373 -26.71 4.67 -10.99
CA ASP A 373 -28.16 4.51 -11.12
C ASP A 373 -28.61 3.15 -10.60
N HIS A 374 -27.87 2.08 -10.91
CA HIS A 374 -28.20 0.73 -10.40
C HIS A 374 -28.07 0.60 -8.90
N LEU A 375 -27.12 1.31 -8.29
CA LEU A 375 -26.86 1.21 -6.86
C LEU A 375 -27.83 2.08 -6.04
N HIS A 376 -28.20 3.25 -6.57
CA HIS A 376 -28.89 4.32 -5.83
C HIS A 376 -30.30 4.66 -6.34
N ASP A 377 -30.84 3.92 -7.31
CA ASP A 377 -32.24 4.00 -7.70
C ASP A 377 -33.15 3.66 -6.50
N LYS A 378 -34.18 4.48 -6.32
CA LYS A 378 -35.21 4.33 -5.29
C LYS A 378 -35.99 3.02 -5.44
N ASN A 379 -36.04 2.45 -6.64
CA ASN A 379 -36.71 1.17 -6.91
C ASN A 379 -35.84 -0.04 -6.55
N ASN A 380 -34.54 0.15 -6.32
CA ASN A 380 -33.63 -0.93 -5.90
C ASN A 380 -33.66 -1.13 -4.37
N VAL A 381 -34.70 -1.82 -3.89
CA VAL A 381 -34.96 -2.00 -2.45
C VAL A 381 -34.84 -3.47 -2.00
N GLN A 382 -34.99 -4.44 -2.91
CA GLN A 382 -34.98 -5.87 -2.59
C GLN A 382 -33.94 -6.64 -3.40
N LYS A 383 -33.48 -7.79 -2.87
CA LYS A 383 -32.44 -8.63 -3.48
C LYS A 383 -32.71 -8.99 -4.94
N ASN A 384 -33.95 -9.32 -5.29
CA ASN A 384 -34.29 -9.76 -6.65
C ASN A 384 -34.55 -8.61 -7.64
N ASN A 385 -34.48 -7.35 -7.21
CA ASN A 385 -34.82 -6.20 -8.06
C ASN A 385 -33.72 -5.87 -9.08
N SER A 386 -32.47 -6.24 -8.82
CA SER A 386 -31.35 -5.88 -9.68
C SER A 386 -30.26 -6.95 -9.67
N VAL A 387 -29.65 -7.17 -10.83
CA VAL A 387 -28.50 -8.06 -11.02
C VAL A 387 -27.31 -7.61 -10.17
N ILE A 388 -27.23 -6.32 -9.82
CA ILE A 388 -26.17 -5.78 -8.96
C ILE A 388 -26.31 -6.20 -7.50
N ASN A 389 -27.45 -6.78 -7.08
CA ASN A 389 -27.64 -7.28 -5.71
C ASN A 389 -27.01 -8.68 -5.52
N SER A 390 -25.78 -8.83 -6.01
CA SER A 390 -24.93 -10.01 -5.91
C SER A 390 -23.50 -9.56 -5.66
N TRP A 391 -22.84 -10.12 -4.64
CA TRP A 391 -21.46 -9.78 -4.33
C TRP A 391 -20.54 -10.07 -5.51
N LYS A 392 -20.70 -11.22 -6.15
CA LYS A 392 -19.97 -11.59 -7.37
C LYS A 392 -20.07 -10.53 -8.48
N ILE A 393 -21.27 -10.02 -8.77
CA ILE A 393 -21.47 -9.00 -9.82
C ILE A 393 -20.82 -7.68 -9.41
N ARG A 394 -20.96 -7.26 -8.15
CA ARG A 394 -20.32 -6.02 -7.64
C ARG A 394 -18.79 -6.11 -7.73
N ILE A 395 -18.22 -7.26 -7.37
CA ILE A 395 -16.78 -7.50 -7.46
C ILE A 395 -16.30 -7.50 -8.90
N LYS A 396 -17.06 -8.13 -9.82
CA LYS A 396 -16.74 -8.11 -11.26
C LYS A 396 -16.73 -6.69 -11.83
N ILE A 397 -17.74 -5.88 -11.50
CA ILE A 397 -17.82 -4.48 -11.92
C ILE A 397 -16.63 -3.68 -11.39
N ALA A 398 -16.29 -3.85 -10.11
CA ALA A 398 -15.12 -3.22 -9.50
C ALA A 398 -13.83 -3.61 -10.22
N LEU A 399 -13.66 -4.91 -10.54
CA LEU A 399 -12.48 -5.43 -11.23
C LEU A 399 -12.34 -4.84 -12.63
N ASP A 400 -13.42 -4.81 -13.42
CA ASP A 400 -13.41 -4.25 -14.76
C ASP A 400 -13.06 -2.75 -14.74
N ALA A 401 -13.62 -1.99 -13.79
CA ALA A 401 -13.26 -0.58 -13.61
C ALA A 401 -11.78 -0.41 -13.18
N ALA A 402 -11.30 -1.22 -12.25
CA ALA A 402 -9.92 -1.18 -11.77
C ALA A 402 -8.91 -1.48 -12.88
N ARG A 403 -9.19 -2.46 -13.75
CA ARG A 403 -8.37 -2.74 -14.94
C ARG A 403 -8.32 -1.57 -15.91
N GLY A 404 -9.45 -0.91 -16.12
CA GLY A 404 -9.51 0.32 -16.93
C GLY A 404 -8.61 1.42 -16.36
N ILE A 405 -8.64 1.64 -15.05
CA ILE A 405 -7.80 2.66 -14.38
C ILE A 405 -6.31 2.25 -14.41
N GLU A 406 -6.01 0.98 -14.17
CA GLU A 406 -4.63 0.46 -14.25
C GLU A 406 -4.05 0.69 -15.65
N TYR A 407 -4.84 0.45 -16.69
CA TYR A 407 -4.44 0.74 -18.08
C TYR A 407 -3.98 2.20 -18.25
N LEU A 408 -4.78 3.14 -17.74
CA LEU A 408 -4.49 4.57 -17.82
C LEU A 408 -3.19 4.94 -17.09
N HIS A 409 -2.91 4.33 -15.95
CA HIS A 409 -1.74 4.69 -15.12
C HIS A 409 -0.45 4.02 -15.58
N ASN A 410 -0.52 2.73 -15.95
CA ASN A 410 0.66 1.90 -16.13
C ASN A 410 1.02 1.65 -17.60
N TYR A 411 0.04 1.75 -18.51
CA TYR A 411 0.20 1.33 -19.90
C TYR A 411 0.03 2.48 -20.91
N ALA A 412 -0.71 3.53 -20.55
CA ALA A 412 -0.76 4.75 -21.36
C ALA A 412 0.57 5.51 -21.27
N VAL A 413 1.02 6.05 -22.41
CA VAL A 413 2.26 6.84 -22.50
C VAL A 413 1.94 8.18 -23.18
N PRO A 414 2.02 9.31 -22.47
CA PRO A 414 2.26 9.43 -21.01
C PRO A 414 1.10 8.85 -20.17
N PRO A 415 1.32 8.52 -18.88
CA PRO A 415 0.25 8.09 -17.98
C PRO A 415 -0.90 9.08 -17.96
N ILE A 416 -2.14 8.60 -17.84
CA ILE A 416 -3.34 9.43 -17.81
C ILE A 416 -3.95 9.36 -16.41
N ILE A 417 -4.09 10.49 -15.74
CA ILE A 417 -4.84 10.60 -14.47
C ILE A 417 -6.25 11.05 -14.80
N HIS A 418 -7.23 10.22 -14.45
CA HIS A 418 -8.64 10.43 -14.80
C HIS A 418 -9.24 11.63 -14.07
N ARG A 419 -8.91 11.78 -12.79
CA ARG A 419 -9.28 12.87 -11.86
C ARG A 419 -10.73 12.90 -11.39
N ASP A 420 -11.63 12.20 -12.06
CA ASP A 420 -13.06 12.13 -11.69
C ASP A 420 -13.60 10.69 -11.67
N ILE A 421 -12.88 9.79 -11.00
CA ILE A 421 -13.35 8.42 -10.76
C ILE A 421 -14.50 8.44 -9.75
N LYS A 422 -15.69 8.03 -10.20
CA LYS A 422 -16.92 7.95 -9.42
C LYS A 422 -17.90 6.96 -10.06
N SER A 423 -18.89 6.48 -9.30
CA SER A 423 -19.84 5.47 -9.79
C SER A 423 -20.72 5.96 -10.96
N SER A 424 -20.91 7.27 -11.15
CA SER A 424 -21.63 7.81 -12.32
C SER A 424 -20.78 7.84 -13.61
N ASN A 425 -19.46 7.71 -13.49
CA ASN A 425 -18.52 7.62 -14.60
C ASN A 425 -18.07 6.19 -14.90
N ILE A 426 -18.63 5.19 -14.21
CA ILE A 426 -18.46 3.77 -14.51
C ILE A 426 -19.73 3.30 -15.21
N LEU A 427 -19.64 3.03 -16.50
CA LEU A 427 -20.76 2.62 -17.34
C LEU A 427 -20.76 1.11 -17.57
N LEU A 428 -21.95 0.56 -17.77
CA LEU A 428 -22.19 -0.87 -17.91
C LEU A 428 -22.71 -1.18 -19.31
N ASP A 429 -22.03 -2.10 -19.99
CA ASP A 429 -22.46 -2.59 -21.30
C ASP A 429 -23.62 -3.60 -21.18
N ALA A 430 -24.07 -4.14 -22.32
CA ALA A 430 -25.18 -5.10 -22.35
C ALA A 430 -24.91 -6.41 -21.56
N ASN A 431 -23.65 -6.76 -21.31
CA ASN A 431 -23.20 -7.95 -20.59
C ASN A 431 -22.81 -7.65 -19.13
N TRP A 432 -23.13 -6.45 -18.64
CA TRP A 432 -22.74 -5.98 -17.30
C TRP A 432 -21.22 -5.90 -17.10
N ALA A 433 -20.44 -5.75 -18.19
CA ALA A 433 -19.03 -5.41 -18.07
C ALA A 433 -18.88 -3.90 -17.86
N ALA A 434 -17.98 -3.52 -16.95
CA ALA A 434 -17.82 -2.12 -16.55
C ALA A 434 -16.72 -1.43 -17.34
N ARG A 435 -16.93 -0.15 -17.68
CA ARG A 435 -15.96 0.70 -18.38
C ARG A 435 -15.91 2.09 -17.76
N VAL A 436 -14.69 2.59 -17.59
CA VAL A 436 -14.47 3.97 -17.14
C VAL A 436 -14.79 4.93 -18.30
N SER A 437 -15.47 6.02 -17.98
CA SER A 437 -15.95 7.03 -18.93
C SER A 437 -15.75 8.44 -18.39
N ASP A 438 -16.04 9.44 -19.23
CA ASP A 438 -15.93 10.88 -18.93
C ASP A 438 -14.52 11.35 -18.58
N PHE A 439 -13.69 11.39 -19.63
CA PHE A 439 -12.31 11.88 -19.56
C PHE A 439 -12.20 13.42 -19.62
N GLY A 440 -13.30 14.17 -19.42
CA GLY A 440 -13.32 15.62 -19.57
C GLY A 440 -12.41 16.39 -18.61
N LEU A 441 -12.10 15.80 -17.46
CA LEU A 441 -11.16 16.34 -16.46
C LEU A 441 -9.78 15.68 -16.48
N SER A 442 -9.59 14.67 -17.33
CA SER A 442 -8.37 13.86 -17.33
C SER A 442 -7.16 14.68 -17.79
N LEU A 443 -6.01 14.36 -17.22
CA LEU A 443 -4.75 15.01 -17.54
C LEU A 443 -3.67 13.96 -17.81
N MET A 444 -2.79 14.28 -18.76
CA MET A 444 -1.55 13.54 -18.91
C MET A 444 -0.68 13.83 -17.67
N GLY A 445 -0.32 12.77 -16.95
CA GLY A 445 0.60 12.82 -15.83
C GLY A 445 2.01 13.20 -16.30
N PRO A 446 2.84 13.76 -15.40
CA PRO A 446 4.22 14.08 -15.73
C PRO A 446 5.01 12.80 -16.05
N GLU A 447 5.89 12.84 -17.05
CA GLU A 447 6.76 11.70 -17.40
C GLU A 447 7.73 11.31 -16.27
N ASN A 448 7.95 12.22 -15.30
CA ASN A 448 8.79 12.01 -14.12
C ASN A 448 8.13 12.54 -12.83
N ASP A 449 8.36 11.85 -11.70
CA ASP A 449 7.93 12.22 -10.33
C ASP A 449 8.42 13.59 -9.80
N ARG A 450 9.10 14.39 -10.62
CA ARG A 450 9.73 15.65 -10.21
C ARG A 450 9.06 16.90 -10.77
N ASP A 451 8.06 16.75 -11.65
CA ASP A 451 7.39 17.85 -12.36
C ASP A 451 5.93 18.07 -11.92
N TYR A 452 5.61 17.78 -10.66
CA TYR A 452 4.29 18.08 -10.10
C TYR A 452 4.06 19.59 -10.02
N ARG A 453 3.20 20.11 -10.90
CA ARG A 453 2.76 21.51 -10.86
C ARG A 453 1.50 21.61 -10.00
N PRO A 454 1.46 22.56 -9.04
CA PRO A 454 0.23 22.86 -8.31
C PRO A 454 -0.88 23.22 -9.30
N MET A 455 -2.00 22.51 -9.25
CA MET A 455 -3.18 22.79 -10.06
C MET A 455 -4.42 22.84 -9.16
N LYS A 456 -5.31 23.80 -9.43
CA LYS A 456 -6.53 23.97 -8.66
C LYS A 456 -7.32 22.66 -8.62
N ALA A 457 -7.64 22.17 -7.43
CA ALA A 457 -8.43 20.96 -7.26
C ALA A 457 -9.74 21.02 -8.05
N ALA A 458 -10.03 19.95 -8.80
CA ALA A 458 -11.29 19.74 -9.49
C ALA A 458 -11.64 18.25 -9.46
N GLY A 459 -12.93 17.94 -9.40
CA GLY A 459 -13.49 16.61 -9.24
C GLY A 459 -14.85 16.70 -8.55
N THR A 460 -15.44 15.56 -8.24
CA THR A 460 -16.75 15.47 -7.58
C THR A 460 -16.62 15.33 -6.05
N VAL A 461 -17.28 16.21 -5.30
CA VAL A 461 -17.26 16.19 -3.82
C VAL A 461 -17.69 14.82 -3.29
N GLY A 462 -16.93 14.28 -2.34
CA GLY A 462 -17.10 12.91 -1.82
C GLY A 462 -16.12 11.89 -2.44
N TYR A 463 -15.63 12.14 -3.66
CA TYR A 463 -14.63 11.31 -4.35
C TYR A 463 -13.26 11.99 -4.45
N ILE A 464 -13.19 13.30 -4.21
CA ILE A 464 -11.94 14.06 -4.28
C ILE A 464 -10.99 13.58 -3.18
N ASP A 465 -9.80 13.19 -3.60
CA ASP A 465 -8.66 12.90 -2.73
C ASP A 465 -8.33 14.09 -1.80
N PRO A 466 -8.35 13.90 -0.47
CA PRO A 466 -8.10 14.98 0.50
C PRO A 466 -6.66 15.50 0.44
N GLU A 467 -5.67 14.67 0.09
CA GLU A 467 -4.28 15.09 -0.07
C GLU A 467 -4.15 16.00 -1.30
N TYR A 468 -4.76 15.60 -2.42
CA TYR A 468 -4.83 16.43 -3.62
C TYR A 468 -5.57 17.74 -3.37
N TYR A 469 -6.71 17.71 -2.66
CA TYR A 469 -7.46 18.91 -2.33
C TYR A 469 -6.66 19.88 -1.45
N GLY A 470 -5.93 19.36 -0.45
CA GLY A 470 -5.14 20.16 0.47
C GLY A 470 -3.83 20.68 -0.12
N LEU A 471 -3.13 19.86 -0.91
CA LEU A 471 -1.79 20.16 -1.42
C LEU A 471 -1.79 20.68 -2.87
N ASN A 472 -2.90 20.57 -3.59
CA ASN A 472 -2.99 20.83 -5.04
C ASN A 472 -2.02 19.98 -5.88
N VAL A 473 -1.59 18.83 -5.36
CA VAL A 473 -0.70 17.89 -6.03
C VAL A 473 -1.53 16.72 -6.53
N LEU A 474 -1.74 16.66 -7.85
CA LEU A 474 -2.47 15.58 -8.50
C LEU A 474 -1.52 14.42 -8.82
N THR A 475 -1.88 13.22 -8.40
CA THR A 475 -1.12 11.99 -8.71
C THR A 475 -2.07 10.87 -9.15
N ALA A 476 -1.51 9.77 -9.66
CA ALA A 476 -2.26 8.54 -9.90
C ALA A 476 -2.97 8.02 -8.63
N LYS A 477 -2.43 8.33 -7.44
CA LYS A 477 -3.04 7.96 -6.15
C LYS A 477 -4.36 8.70 -5.88
N SER A 478 -4.62 9.81 -6.56
CA SER A 478 -5.90 10.52 -6.44
C SER A 478 -7.05 9.73 -7.09
N ASP A 479 -6.79 9.05 -8.21
CA ASP A 479 -7.76 8.12 -8.81
C ASP A 479 -7.96 6.87 -7.94
N VAL A 480 -6.90 6.39 -7.28
CA VAL A 480 -6.99 5.26 -6.32
C VAL A 480 -7.95 5.60 -5.18
N TYR A 481 -7.91 6.83 -4.66
CA TYR A 481 -8.85 7.27 -3.63
C TYR A 481 -10.29 7.25 -4.15
N GLY A 482 -10.54 7.81 -5.35
CA GLY A 482 -11.86 7.80 -5.98
C GLY A 482 -12.40 6.39 -6.22
N LEU A 483 -11.55 5.45 -6.66
CA LEU A 483 -11.90 4.03 -6.78
C LEU A 483 -12.23 3.43 -5.41
N GLY A 484 -11.47 3.73 -4.37
CA GLY A 484 -11.74 3.30 -3.00
C GLY A 484 -13.12 3.72 -2.52
N VAL A 485 -13.54 4.96 -2.81
CA VAL A 485 -14.90 5.42 -2.53
C VAL A 485 -15.95 4.61 -3.29
N VAL A 486 -15.73 4.33 -4.58
CA VAL A 486 -16.63 3.45 -5.37
C VAL A 486 -16.73 2.04 -4.79
N LEU A 487 -15.62 1.46 -4.32
CA LEU A 487 -15.64 0.15 -3.65
C LEU A 487 -16.48 0.19 -2.37
N LEU A 488 -16.38 1.26 -1.58
CA LEU A 488 -17.23 1.45 -0.40
C LEU A 488 -18.71 1.63 -0.77
N GLU A 489 -19.03 2.32 -1.88
CA GLU A 489 -20.41 2.37 -2.38
C GLU A 489 -20.91 0.97 -2.74
N LEU A 490 -20.11 0.17 -3.46
CA LEU A 490 -20.45 -1.21 -3.81
C LEU A 490 -20.63 -2.10 -2.58
N LEU A 491 -19.85 -1.92 -1.51
CA LEU A 491 -20.02 -2.69 -0.28
C LEU A 491 -21.27 -2.28 0.51
N THR A 492 -21.52 -0.97 0.60
CA THR A 492 -22.51 -0.44 1.54
C THR A 492 -23.87 -0.15 0.92
N GLY A 493 -23.92 0.00 -0.40
CA GLY A 493 -25.09 0.50 -1.10
C GLY A 493 -25.42 1.97 -0.83
N LYS A 494 -24.54 2.70 -0.12
CA LYS A 494 -24.72 4.11 0.23
C LYS A 494 -24.00 5.01 -0.76
N ARG A 495 -24.55 6.21 -0.98
CA ARG A 495 -23.92 7.24 -1.80
C ARG A 495 -22.62 7.72 -1.16
N ALA A 496 -21.68 8.22 -1.96
CA ALA A 496 -20.43 8.79 -1.44
C ALA A 496 -20.64 9.84 -0.34
N ILE A 497 -21.70 10.63 -0.43
CA ILE A 497 -22.19 11.51 0.66
C ILE A 497 -23.68 11.25 0.84
N PHE A 498 -24.09 10.99 2.08
CA PHE A 498 -25.47 10.74 2.45
C PHE A 498 -25.77 11.34 3.84
N LYS A 499 -27.05 11.38 4.22
CA LYS A 499 -27.47 11.84 5.55
C LYS A 499 -27.87 10.66 6.42
N THR A 500 -27.46 10.65 7.67
CA THR A 500 -27.86 9.66 8.67
C THR A 500 -29.15 10.07 9.39
N GLY A 501 -30.02 9.11 9.68
CA GLY A 501 -31.28 9.30 10.40
C GLY A 501 -32.47 9.73 9.53
N GLU A 502 -33.68 9.38 9.98
CA GLU A 502 -34.94 9.64 9.25
C GLU A 502 -35.27 11.15 9.10
N ASN A 503 -34.70 11.99 9.96
CA ASN A 503 -34.94 13.45 9.98
C ASN A 503 -33.86 14.28 9.27
N GLY A 504 -32.98 13.65 8.47
CA GLY A 504 -32.01 14.35 7.64
C GLY A 504 -30.87 15.01 8.42
N GLY A 505 -30.12 14.20 9.18
CA GLY A 505 -28.92 14.61 9.91
C GLY A 505 -27.80 15.18 9.04
N GLU A 506 -26.67 15.47 9.67
CA GLU A 506 -25.50 16.05 8.97
C GLU A 506 -25.03 15.14 7.83
N PRO A 507 -24.63 15.71 6.68
CA PRO A 507 -24.04 14.95 5.59
C PRO A 507 -22.76 14.26 6.08
N ILE A 508 -22.71 12.94 5.94
CA ILE A 508 -21.54 12.10 6.24
C ILE A 508 -21.01 11.47 4.96
N SER A 509 -19.70 11.33 4.86
CA SER A 509 -19.08 10.60 3.76
C SER A 509 -19.16 9.09 3.99
N VAL A 510 -19.23 8.29 2.91
CA VAL A 510 -19.18 6.82 3.02
C VAL A 510 -17.86 6.35 3.65
N VAL A 511 -16.77 7.10 3.45
CA VAL A 511 -15.46 6.83 4.06
C VAL A 511 -15.55 6.94 5.57
N GLU A 512 -16.05 8.07 6.09
CA GLU A 512 -16.20 8.31 7.53
C GLU A 512 -17.18 7.35 8.19
N TYR A 513 -18.22 6.92 7.46
CA TYR A 513 -19.17 5.92 7.94
C TYR A 513 -18.59 4.50 7.98
N ALA A 514 -17.95 4.05 6.91
CA ALA A 514 -17.62 2.64 6.72
C ALA A 514 -16.23 2.26 7.26
N VAL A 515 -15.21 3.11 7.04
CA VAL A 515 -13.82 2.79 7.37
C VAL A 515 -13.62 2.44 8.86
N PRO A 516 -14.15 3.21 9.83
CA PRO A 516 -13.97 2.87 11.24
C PRO A 516 -14.59 1.51 11.60
N VAL A 517 -15.71 1.15 10.96
CA VAL A 517 -16.42 -0.11 11.22
C VAL A 517 -15.67 -1.29 10.59
N ILE A 518 -15.14 -1.13 9.37
CA ILE A 518 -14.27 -2.12 8.71
C ILE A 518 -13.00 -2.33 9.54
N MET A 519 -12.36 -1.25 10.01
CA MET A 519 -11.18 -1.32 10.87
C MET A 519 -11.46 -2.03 12.20
N ALA A 520 -12.68 -1.90 12.74
CA ALA A 520 -13.10 -2.58 13.95
C ALA A 520 -13.43 -4.07 13.75
N GLY A 521 -13.37 -4.58 12.51
CA GLY A 521 -13.73 -5.96 12.17
C GLY A 521 -15.24 -6.23 12.21
N GLU A 522 -16.06 -5.19 12.13
CA GLU A 522 -17.52 -5.29 12.20
C GLU A 522 -18.18 -5.13 10.82
N LEU A 523 -17.54 -5.70 9.79
CA LEU A 523 -17.89 -5.51 8.37
C LEU A 523 -19.39 -5.72 8.08
N ASP A 524 -20.01 -6.74 8.67
CA ASP A 524 -21.42 -7.07 8.49
C ASP A 524 -22.38 -5.90 8.77
N ARG A 525 -21.98 -4.95 9.63
CA ARG A 525 -22.80 -3.78 10.00
C ARG A 525 -22.89 -2.73 8.90
N VAL A 526 -21.97 -2.75 7.94
CA VAL A 526 -21.91 -1.77 6.85
C VAL A 526 -22.27 -2.38 5.50
N LEU A 527 -22.33 -3.71 5.38
CA LEU A 527 -22.72 -4.37 4.14
C LEU A 527 -24.14 -4.01 3.74
N ASP A 528 -24.33 -3.87 2.43
CA ASP A 528 -25.62 -3.55 1.84
C ASP A 528 -26.66 -4.66 2.14
N PRO A 529 -27.70 -4.36 2.95
CA PRO A 529 -28.68 -5.36 3.35
C PRO A 529 -29.48 -5.92 2.17
N ARG A 530 -29.49 -5.23 1.02
CA ARG A 530 -30.18 -5.69 -0.20
C ARG A 530 -29.53 -6.92 -0.81
N VAL A 531 -28.22 -7.10 -0.64
CA VAL A 531 -27.50 -8.30 -1.12
C VAL A 531 -27.71 -9.47 -0.14
N GLY A 532 -27.87 -9.14 1.14
CA GLY A 532 -27.90 -10.08 2.25
C GLY A 532 -26.49 -10.34 2.82
N PRO A 533 -26.39 -11.14 3.90
CA PRO A 533 -25.08 -11.54 4.43
C PRO A 533 -24.31 -12.29 3.35
N ALA A 534 -22.99 -12.10 3.33
CA ALA A 534 -22.14 -12.89 2.46
C ALA A 534 -22.28 -14.37 2.84
N GLU A 535 -22.49 -15.23 1.83
CA GLU A 535 -22.47 -16.67 2.06
C GLU A 535 -21.06 -17.10 2.52
N MET A 536 -20.94 -18.27 3.14
CA MET A 536 -19.68 -18.71 3.80
C MET A 536 -18.47 -18.79 2.83
N ASN A 537 -18.75 -18.89 1.53
CA ASN A 537 -17.82 -18.89 0.39
C ASN A 537 -17.57 -17.49 -0.21
N GLU A 538 -18.46 -16.53 0.03
CA GLU A 538 -18.32 -15.13 -0.42
C GLU A 538 -17.73 -14.23 0.68
N SER A 539 -17.71 -14.68 1.94
CA SER A 539 -17.27 -13.89 3.09
C SER A 539 -15.84 -13.38 2.92
N GLU A 540 -14.92 -14.25 2.50
CA GLU A 540 -13.52 -13.94 2.25
C GLU A 540 -13.35 -12.98 1.07
N ALA A 541 -14.21 -13.09 0.05
CA ALA A 541 -14.22 -12.21 -1.09
C ALA A 541 -14.61 -10.78 -0.69
N VAL A 542 -15.72 -10.67 0.05
CA VAL A 542 -16.27 -9.39 0.51
C VAL A 542 -15.33 -8.73 1.52
N GLU A 543 -14.73 -9.50 2.42
CA GLU A 543 -13.75 -9.01 3.38
C GLU A 543 -12.49 -8.48 2.68
N LEU A 544 -11.97 -9.20 1.67
CA LEU A 544 -10.83 -8.74 0.88
C LEU A 544 -11.12 -7.44 0.13
N VAL A 545 -12.32 -7.29 -0.43
CA VAL A 545 -12.77 -6.06 -1.09
C VAL A 545 -12.87 -4.91 -0.08
N ALA A 546 -13.38 -5.17 1.12
CA ALA A 546 -13.49 -4.16 2.18
C ALA A 546 -12.14 -3.64 2.65
N TYR A 547 -11.16 -4.51 2.90
CA TYR A 547 -9.80 -4.07 3.24
C TYR A 547 -9.14 -3.34 2.08
N THR A 548 -9.34 -3.80 0.84
CA THR A 548 -8.82 -3.11 -0.34
C THR A 548 -9.40 -1.69 -0.43
N ALA A 549 -10.71 -1.52 -0.25
CA ALA A 549 -11.38 -0.23 -0.24
C ALA A 549 -10.84 0.70 0.87
N MET A 550 -10.71 0.18 2.09
CA MET A 550 -10.15 0.89 3.24
C MET A 550 -8.72 1.39 3.00
N HIS A 551 -7.87 0.56 2.38
CA HIS A 551 -6.50 0.97 2.04
C HIS A 551 -6.45 1.98 0.90
N CYS A 552 -7.36 1.91 -0.08
CA CYS A 552 -7.46 2.89 -1.15
C CYS A 552 -7.79 4.31 -0.65
N VAL A 553 -8.57 4.44 0.42
CA VAL A 553 -9.03 5.73 0.96
C VAL A 553 -8.16 6.28 2.09
N HIS A 554 -6.93 5.79 2.25
CA HIS A 554 -5.98 6.37 3.21
C HIS A 554 -5.69 7.85 2.90
N LEU A 555 -5.45 8.64 3.95
CA LEU A 555 -5.22 10.08 3.82
C LEU A 555 -3.97 10.39 3.00
N GLU A 556 -2.86 9.69 3.27
CA GLU A 556 -1.60 9.89 2.54
C GLU A 556 -1.51 8.96 1.32
N GLY A 557 -1.28 9.51 0.13
CA GLY A 557 -1.27 8.77 -1.13
C GLY A 557 -0.18 7.69 -1.21
N LYS A 558 0.93 7.87 -0.48
CA LYS A 558 2.03 6.89 -0.41
C LYS A 558 1.63 5.58 0.28
N ASP A 559 0.65 5.63 1.18
CA ASP A 559 0.18 4.47 1.96
C ASP A 559 -0.94 3.71 1.24
N ARG A 560 -1.49 4.30 0.17
CA ARG A 560 -2.48 3.64 -0.69
C ARG A 560 -1.81 2.55 -1.54
N PRO A 561 -2.50 1.45 -1.87
CA PRO A 561 -1.97 0.40 -2.74
C PRO A 561 -1.73 0.89 -4.18
N THR A 562 -1.00 0.12 -4.97
CA THR A 562 -0.91 0.37 -6.42
C THR A 562 -2.15 -0.15 -7.15
N MET A 563 -2.43 0.35 -8.35
CA MET A 563 -3.53 -0.20 -9.17
C MET A 563 -3.36 -1.70 -9.45
N THR A 564 -2.13 -2.16 -9.63
CA THR A 564 -1.81 -3.58 -9.83
C THR A 564 -2.16 -4.42 -8.60
N ASP A 565 -1.87 -3.92 -7.40
CA ASP A 565 -2.26 -4.61 -6.15
C ASP A 565 -3.79 -4.68 -6.02
N ILE A 566 -4.50 -3.59 -6.36
CA ILE A 566 -5.97 -3.52 -6.31
C ILE A 566 -6.59 -4.52 -7.30
N VAL A 567 -6.13 -4.54 -8.55
CA VAL A 567 -6.59 -5.51 -9.56
C VAL A 567 -6.34 -6.94 -9.08
N GLY A 568 -5.14 -7.25 -8.58
CA GLY A 568 -4.82 -8.59 -8.07
C GLY A 568 -5.69 -9.03 -6.87
N ASN A 569 -6.06 -8.09 -5.99
CA ASN A 569 -6.98 -8.39 -4.88
C ASN A 569 -8.41 -8.65 -5.38
N LEU A 570 -8.90 -7.86 -6.34
CA LEU A 570 -10.25 -8.02 -6.91
C LEU A 570 -10.37 -9.29 -7.77
N GLU A 571 -9.32 -9.66 -8.51
CA GLU A 571 -9.26 -10.94 -9.22
C GLU A 571 -9.38 -12.13 -8.26
N ARG A 572 -8.69 -12.08 -7.13
CA ARG A 572 -8.85 -13.13 -6.11
C ARG A 572 -10.24 -13.13 -5.52
N ALA A 573 -10.76 -11.97 -5.15
CA ALA A 573 -12.10 -11.87 -4.58
C ALA A 573 -13.13 -12.51 -5.53
N LEU A 574 -12.99 -12.26 -6.84
CA LEU A 574 -13.86 -12.89 -7.84
C LEU A 574 -13.68 -14.40 -7.91
N ALA A 575 -12.45 -14.91 -7.81
CA ALA A 575 -12.16 -16.35 -7.83
C ALA A 575 -12.83 -17.10 -6.65
N PHE A 576 -12.85 -16.50 -5.45
CA PHE A 576 -13.57 -17.09 -4.31
C PHE A 576 -15.07 -17.27 -4.60
N CYS A 577 -15.67 -16.38 -5.39
CA CYS A 577 -17.07 -16.50 -5.83
C CYS A 577 -17.29 -17.51 -6.98
N GLU A 578 -16.24 -18.07 -7.60
CA GLU A 578 -16.36 -19.01 -8.73
C GLU A 578 -16.25 -20.48 -8.32
N ASP A 579 -15.48 -20.81 -7.29
CA ASP A 579 -15.29 -22.18 -6.76
C ASP A 579 -16.58 -22.82 -6.17
N SER A 580 -17.69 -22.09 -6.21
CA SER A 580 -18.97 -22.43 -5.56
C SER A 580 -19.90 -23.31 -6.41
N HIS A 581 -19.61 -23.51 -7.70
CA HIS A 581 -20.47 -24.29 -8.61
C HIS A 581 -19.97 -25.71 -8.94
N GLY A 582 -18.93 -26.20 -8.24
CA GLY A 582 -18.24 -27.46 -8.59
C GLY A 582 -18.77 -28.76 -7.96
N SER A 583 -19.82 -28.74 -7.12
CA SER A 583 -20.21 -29.96 -6.37
C SER A 583 -21.72 -30.22 -6.35
N ILE A 584 -22.27 -30.75 -7.45
CA ILE A 584 -23.52 -31.53 -7.42
C ILE A 584 -23.45 -32.73 -8.40
N SER A 585 -23.75 -33.92 -7.84
CA SER A 585 -24.20 -35.18 -8.46
C SER A 585 -23.16 -36.22 -8.90
N SER A 586 -22.81 -37.12 -7.98
CA SER A 586 -22.69 -38.55 -8.29
C SER A 586 -23.22 -39.37 -7.11
N GLY A 587 -24.54 -39.50 -7.05
CA GLY A 587 -25.25 -40.42 -6.15
C GLY A 587 -26.24 -41.25 -6.96
N GLN A 588 -25.73 -42.09 -7.87
CA GLN A 588 -26.55 -43.14 -8.47
C GLN A 588 -26.83 -44.20 -7.40
N SER A 589 -28.11 -44.32 -7.06
CA SER A 589 -28.70 -45.45 -6.38
C SER A 589 -28.46 -46.74 -7.19
N ILE A 590 -27.68 -47.66 -6.66
CA ILE A 590 -27.74 -49.07 -7.03
C ILE A 590 -28.59 -49.74 -5.94
N GLY A 591 -29.85 -50.01 -6.29
CA GLY A 591 -30.59 -51.11 -5.67
C GLY A 591 -30.30 -52.38 -6.44
N SER A 592 -30.23 -53.51 -5.74
CA SER A 592 -30.76 -54.83 -6.13
C SER A 592 -30.40 -55.83 -5.03
N ASP A 593 -31.44 -56.43 -4.46
CA ASP A 593 -31.56 -57.79 -3.87
C ASP A 593 -30.60 -58.29 -2.79
#